data_AF-A0A7V5AQB2-F1
#
_entry.id   AF-A0A7V5AQB2-F1
#
_cell.length_a   1.000
_cell.length_b   1.000
_cell.length_c   1.000
_cell.angle_alpha   90.00
_cell.angle_beta   90.00
_cell.angle_gamma   90.00
#
_symmetry.space_group_name_H-M   'P 1'
#
loop_
_entity.id
_entity.type
_entity.pdbx_description
1 polymer ?
#
loop_
_entity_poly.entity_id
_entity_poly.type
_entity_poly.pdbx_seq_one_letter_code
_entity_poly.pdbx_strand_id
1 'polypeptide(L)'
;NVAFLIRRLRRICRFYGSEPQFILSTATLANPIEFSEKLVGVRFKLISNDGSPKGKKYFIFYNPYFDGVGELSTHQETKNLFLFFIRKGLQTLCFTVSRKMAELIALWSKKELEGAEPHLIDKITAYRAGYLPEERREIENKLKTGNLKGVISTNALELGIDIGSLDCVIISGYPGTIISTWQQAGRAGRGIEPSVATLVAFQNPLDQYFMKHPKVFFDKSHEHGIIDLSNRCITSGHLKCAASEMPIKLPDDGIYFGNGVEEILKTLESQNSVQNTPNGWVYSGKGRATEDVRLDNISSDIFKVICERKILETMDRIQAYRESHKGAILLHQGETYIVENLDLKNSVIQVKKKDVDYYTEAIKVVDIKILKEIGKRKIANFTVSFGEVEVNEHYIGYKIKKYDRVIGMEKLDLPPLNFKTMGLWFTVADDIKEKVWKKRKKDIKEKLNERLRDDLKKGEIFAGGLHGIEHAIIGIMPFHVMCDRRDLGGVSTPNHPDTMKATVFIYDGFEGGIGLTEKAFELKLFREIVKMTFELVRDCKCDNGCPACIYSPKCGNENKPLDKKATILILEELLKLMEQEDKIKVRRQ
;
A
#
# COMPACT_ATOMS: atom_id res chain seq x y z
N ASN A 1 -9.43 -11.51 -7.87
CA ASN A 1 -10.70 -11.16 -8.55
C ASN A 1 -10.61 -11.09 -10.07
N VAL A 2 -10.01 -10.04 -10.68
CA VAL A 2 -10.05 -9.85 -12.15
C VAL A 2 -9.52 -11.05 -12.94
N ALA A 3 -8.47 -11.71 -12.46
CA ALA A 3 -7.95 -12.92 -13.08
C ALA A 3 -9.00 -14.03 -13.22
N PHE A 4 -9.76 -14.30 -12.15
CA PHE A 4 -10.84 -15.30 -12.20
C PHE A 4 -12.03 -14.85 -13.04
N LEU A 5 -12.31 -13.55 -13.14
CA LEU A 5 -13.33 -13.03 -14.06
C LEU A 5 -12.95 -13.34 -15.52
N ILE A 6 -11.69 -13.06 -15.91
CA ILE A 6 -11.19 -13.35 -17.25
C ILE A 6 -11.17 -14.86 -17.52
N ARG A 7 -10.78 -15.67 -16.54
CA ARG A 7 -10.77 -17.14 -16.66
C ARG A 7 -12.19 -17.72 -16.80
N ARG A 8 -13.17 -17.17 -16.09
CA ARG A 8 -14.60 -17.50 -16.29
C ARG A 8 -15.09 -17.12 -17.68
N LEU A 9 -14.72 -15.93 -18.17
CA LEU A 9 -15.01 -15.53 -19.55
C LEU A 9 -14.43 -16.53 -20.55
N ARG A 10 -13.17 -16.95 -20.37
CA ARG A 10 -12.54 -17.96 -21.23
C ARG A 10 -13.28 -19.29 -21.21
N ARG A 11 -13.71 -19.75 -20.03
CA ARG A 11 -14.51 -20.95 -19.88
C ARG A 11 -15.82 -20.86 -20.68
N ILE A 12 -16.52 -19.73 -20.62
CA ILE A 12 -17.73 -19.48 -21.39
C ILE A 12 -17.44 -19.45 -22.89
N CYS A 13 -16.41 -18.72 -23.33
CA CYS A 13 -16.00 -18.67 -24.74
C CYS A 13 -15.74 -20.08 -25.29
N ARG A 14 -15.02 -20.92 -24.53
CA ARG A 14 -14.71 -22.30 -24.91
C ARG A 14 -15.97 -23.15 -25.03
N PHE A 15 -16.95 -22.98 -24.14
CA PHE A 15 -18.25 -23.66 -24.26
C PHE A 15 -18.96 -23.33 -25.59
N TYR A 16 -18.88 -22.08 -26.03
CA TYR A 16 -19.41 -21.63 -27.33
C TYR A 16 -18.47 -21.92 -28.52
N GLY A 17 -17.41 -22.70 -28.33
CA GLY A 17 -16.48 -23.08 -29.41
C GLY A 17 -15.54 -21.96 -29.87
N SER A 18 -15.27 -20.97 -29.01
CA SER A 18 -14.39 -19.84 -29.30
C SER A 18 -13.19 -19.77 -28.36
N GLU A 19 -12.01 -19.47 -28.90
CA GLU A 19 -10.79 -19.22 -28.13
C GLU A 19 -10.23 -17.84 -28.51
N PRO A 20 -10.61 -16.76 -27.81
CA PRO A 20 -10.23 -15.41 -28.19
C PRO A 20 -8.73 -15.15 -27.98
N GLN A 21 -8.14 -14.32 -28.85
CA GLN A 21 -6.80 -13.79 -28.66
C GLN A 21 -6.81 -12.64 -27.64
N PHE A 22 -5.88 -12.67 -26.69
CA PHE A 22 -5.71 -11.61 -25.70
C PHE A 22 -4.54 -10.72 -26.08
N ILE A 23 -4.79 -9.41 -26.15
CA ILE A 23 -3.78 -8.37 -26.30
C ILE A 23 -3.84 -7.51 -25.05
N LEU A 24 -2.73 -7.45 -24.32
CA LEU A 24 -2.63 -6.67 -23.09
C LEU A 24 -1.67 -5.51 -23.30
N SER A 25 -2.09 -4.33 -22.88
CA SER A 25 -1.22 -3.18 -22.69
C SER A 25 -1.05 -2.98 -21.18
N THR A 26 0.20 -2.92 -20.73
CA THR A 26 0.54 -2.76 -19.32
C THR A 26 1.58 -1.67 -19.19
N ALA A 27 1.56 -0.99 -18.05
CA ALA A 27 2.69 -0.17 -17.67
C ALA A 27 3.93 -1.05 -17.48
N THR A 28 5.11 -0.45 -17.49
CA THR A 28 6.35 -1.21 -17.35
C THR A 28 6.38 -1.91 -15.99
N LEU A 29 6.23 -3.24 -15.96
CA LEU A 29 6.30 -4.10 -14.77
C LEU A 29 7.65 -4.83 -14.75
N ALA A 30 8.12 -5.31 -13.59
CA ALA A 30 9.28 -6.23 -13.57
C ALA A 30 8.93 -7.61 -14.15
N ASN A 31 7.68 -8.05 -14.01
CA ASN A 31 7.22 -9.38 -14.36
C ASN A 31 6.00 -9.35 -15.32
N PRO A 32 6.05 -8.62 -16.46
CA PRO A 32 4.88 -8.40 -17.31
C PRO A 32 4.33 -9.69 -17.92
N ILE A 33 5.22 -10.65 -18.25
CA ILE A 33 4.82 -11.97 -18.75
C ILE A 33 4.13 -12.74 -17.63
N GLU A 34 4.80 -12.96 -16.49
CA GLU A 34 4.22 -13.70 -15.35
C GLU A 34 2.87 -13.12 -14.92
N PHE A 35 2.76 -11.79 -14.81
CA PHE A 35 1.54 -11.10 -14.46
C PHE A 35 0.41 -11.38 -15.47
N SER A 36 0.70 -11.23 -16.77
CA SER A 36 -0.27 -11.47 -17.85
C SER A 36 -0.72 -12.92 -17.91
N GLU A 37 0.21 -13.86 -17.73
CA GLU A 37 -0.07 -15.30 -17.74
C GLU A 37 -0.90 -15.71 -16.52
N LYS A 38 -0.61 -15.17 -15.33
CA LYS A 38 -1.47 -15.38 -14.14
C LYS A 38 -2.86 -14.77 -14.33
N LEU A 39 -2.93 -13.55 -14.86
CA LEU A 39 -4.17 -12.82 -15.10
C LEU A 39 -5.12 -13.59 -16.02
N VAL A 40 -4.63 -14.07 -17.16
CA VAL A 40 -5.48 -14.67 -18.21
C VAL A 40 -5.47 -16.20 -18.18
N GLY A 41 -4.35 -16.81 -17.76
CA GLY A 41 -4.14 -18.26 -17.77
C GLY A 41 -3.72 -18.82 -19.14
N VAL A 42 -3.02 -18.03 -19.96
CA VAL A 42 -2.41 -18.43 -21.26
C VAL A 42 -1.03 -17.81 -21.38
N ARG A 43 -0.20 -18.30 -22.31
CA ARG A 43 1.15 -17.78 -22.56
C ARG A 43 1.12 -16.42 -23.26
N PHE A 44 2.07 -15.55 -22.94
CA PHE A 44 2.23 -14.23 -23.56
C PHE A 44 3.61 -14.02 -24.19
N LYS A 45 3.65 -13.23 -25.27
CA LYS A 45 4.88 -12.71 -25.87
C LYS A 45 4.99 -11.22 -25.57
N LEU A 46 6.11 -10.81 -24.98
CA LEU A 46 6.36 -9.40 -24.67
C LEU A 46 6.74 -8.62 -25.93
N ILE A 47 6.15 -7.44 -26.10
CA ILE A 47 6.53 -6.44 -27.10
C ILE A 47 7.01 -5.21 -26.31
N SER A 48 8.32 -4.94 -26.33
CA SER A 48 8.96 -3.92 -25.47
C SER A 48 9.67 -2.80 -26.24
N ASN A 49 9.82 -2.92 -27.55
CA ASN A 49 10.53 -1.92 -28.35
C ASN A 49 9.65 -0.68 -28.53
N ASP A 50 10.03 0.41 -27.87
CA ASP A 50 9.38 1.72 -27.99
C ASP A 50 10.09 2.56 -29.06
N GLY A 51 9.42 2.80 -30.18
CA GLY A 51 9.88 3.65 -31.28
C GLY A 51 9.29 5.06 -31.27
N SER A 52 8.63 5.48 -30.17
CA SER A 52 8.00 6.79 -30.10
C SER A 52 9.03 7.93 -29.97
N PRO A 53 8.80 9.10 -30.61
CA PRO A 53 9.68 10.25 -30.47
C PRO A 53 9.60 10.81 -29.04
N LYS A 54 10.75 11.16 -28.45
CA LYS A 54 10.84 11.73 -27.09
C LYS A 54 11.67 13.01 -27.11
N GLY A 55 11.06 14.12 -26.69
CA GLY A 55 11.76 15.35 -26.36
C GLY A 55 12.57 15.21 -25.07
N LYS A 56 13.46 16.19 -24.80
CA LYS A 56 14.27 16.21 -23.58
C LYS A 56 13.38 16.39 -22.34
N LYS A 57 13.52 15.52 -21.35
CA LYS A 57 12.77 15.62 -20.08
C LYS A 57 13.71 15.87 -18.90
N TYR A 58 13.45 16.92 -18.13
CA TYR A 58 14.12 17.18 -16.87
C TYR A 58 13.29 16.58 -15.73
N PHE A 59 13.86 15.62 -15.01
CA PHE A 59 13.23 15.03 -13.83
C PHE A 59 13.91 15.56 -12.58
N ILE A 60 13.17 16.29 -11.75
CA ILE A 60 13.67 16.99 -10.55
C ILE A 60 13.16 16.28 -9.30
N PHE A 61 14.06 15.97 -8.38
CA PHE A 61 13.74 15.53 -7.03
C PHE A 61 13.82 16.73 -6.09
N TYR A 62 12.70 17.10 -5.48
CA TYR A 62 12.60 18.23 -4.57
C TYR A 62 12.31 17.72 -3.16
N ASN A 63 13.23 17.95 -2.21
CA ASN A 63 13.08 17.51 -0.83
C ASN A 63 12.96 18.68 0.14
N PRO A 64 11.75 19.01 0.64
CA PRO A 64 11.56 20.01 1.69
C PRO A 64 12.24 19.65 3.02
N TYR A 65 12.64 18.38 3.21
CA TYR A 65 13.15 17.82 4.46
C TYR A 65 14.61 17.37 4.36
N PHE A 66 15.47 18.08 3.65
CA PHE A 66 16.86 17.66 3.41
C PHE A 66 17.65 17.29 4.69
N ASP A 67 17.29 17.88 5.84
CA ASP A 67 17.90 17.58 7.15
C ASP A 67 17.05 16.65 8.06
N GLY A 68 15.97 16.07 7.53
CA GLY A 68 15.08 15.12 8.22
C GLY A 68 14.11 15.75 9.23
N VAL A 69 14.36 17.00 9.65
CA VAL A 69 13.56 17.80 10.57
C VAL A 69 13.32 19.18 9.95
N GLY A 70 12.48 19.25 8.92
CA GLY A 70 12.06 20.52 8.32
C GLY A 70 10.72 20.97 8.87
N GLU A 71 10.58 22.25 9.22
CA GLU A 71 9.29 22.88 9.57
C GLU A 71 8.45 23.21 8.31
N LEU A 72 9.04 23.07 7.12
CA LEU A 72 8.38 23.36 5.86
C LEU A 72 7.31 22.31 5.56
N SER A 73 6.09 22.79 5.32
CA SER A 73 4.98 21.95 4.86
C SER A 73 5.20 21.58 3.40
N THR A 74 5.23 20.27 3.09
CA THR A 74 5.34 19.82 1.69
C THR A 74 4.26 20.42 0.81
N HIS A 75 3.03 20.52 1.33
CA HIS A 75 1.91 21.07 0.56
C HIS A 75 2.09 22.56 0.26
N GLN A 76 2.75 23.28 1.16
CA GLN A 76 3.08 24.69 0.95
C GLN A 76 4.16 24.84 -0.12
N GLU A 77 5.19 23.99 -0.10
CA GLU A 77 6.23 23.94 -1.12
C GLU A 77 5.68 23.53 -2.50
N THR A 78 4.78 22.53 -2.54
CA THR A 78 4.06 22.14 -3.76
C THR A 78 3.28 23.32 -4.34
N LYS A 79 2.56 24.08 -3.51
CA LYS A 79 1.83 25.30 -3.92
C LYS A 79 2.79 26.35 -4.49
N ASN A 80 3.91 26.61 -3.80
CA ASN A 80 4.91 27.59 -4.21
C ASN A 80 5.53 27.22 -5.57
N LEU A 81 5.88 25.95 -5.76
CA LEU A 81 6.42 25.43 -7.02
C LEU A 81 5.38 25.48 -8.16
N PHE A 82 4.12 25.16 -7.86
CA PHE A 82 3.03 25.26 -8.83
C PHE A 82 2.89 26.71 -9.32
N LEU A 83 2.76 27.67 -8.40
CA LEU A 83 2.68 29.09 -8.76
C LEU A 83 3.92 29.59 -9.50
N PHE A 84 5.12 29.10 -9.16
CA PHE A 84 6.35 29.44 -9.89
C PHE A 84 6.25 29.07 -11.38
N PHE A 85 5.81 27.85 -11.72
CA PHE A 85 5.64 27.45 -13.12
C PHE A 85 4.53 28.22 -13.83
N ILE A 86 3.40 28.44 -13.17
CA ILE A 86 2.29 29.23 -13.73
C ILE A 86 2.72 30.67 -14.04
N ARG A 87 3.48 31.31 -13.15
CA ARG A 87 4.03 32.66 -13.34
C ARG A 87 5.05 32.74 -14.48
N LYS A 88 5.69 31.61 -14.84
CA LYS A 88 6.56 31.49 -16.03
C LYS A 88 5.80 31.16 -17.31
N GLY A 89 4.47 31.11 -17.26
CA GLY A 89 3.61 30.83 -18.41
C GLY A 89 3.54 29.35 -18.79
N LEU A 90 4.12 28.46 -17.98
CA LEU A 90 4.21 27.02 -18.24
C LEU A 90 2.92 26.32 -17.80
N GLN A 91 2.31 25.57 -18.72
CA GLN A 91 1.11 24.80 -18.44
C GLN A 91 1.46 23.62 -17.51
N THR A 92 0.89 23.63 -16.30
CA THR A 92 1.34 22.78 -15.19
C THR A 92 0.21 21.91 -14.65
N LEU A 93 0.47 20.61 -14.52
CA LEU A 93 -0.40 19.68 -13.80
C LEU A 93 0.25 19.25 -12.49
N CYS A 94 -0.45 19.43 -11.37
CA CYS A 94 0.01 19.03 -10.05
C CYS A 94 -0.81 17.84 -9.54
N PHE A 95 -0.17 16.68 -9.42
CA PHE A 95 -0.72 15.51 -8.76
C PHE A 95 -0.56 15.61 -7.24
N THR A 96 -1.60 15.21 -6.52
CA THR A 96 -1.65 15.18 -5.05
C THR A 96 -2.26 13.86 -4.58
N VAL A 97 -1.87 13.42 -3.39
CA VAL A 97 -2.33 12.13 -2.82
C VAL A 97 -3.79 12.12 -2.35
N SER A 98 -4.45 13.28 -2.22
CA SER A 98 -5.84 13.31 -1.72
C SER A 98 -6.70 14.36 -2.39
N ARG A 99 -8.00 14.06 -2.53
CA ARG A 99 -9.02 14.97 -3.07
C ARG A 99 -9.06 16.29 -2.29
N LYS A 100 -8.98 16.22 -0.95
CA LYS A 100 -8.94 17.40 -0.08
C LYS A 100 -7.71 18.26 -0.36
N MET A 101 -6.54 17.64 -0.55
CA MET A 101 -5.32 18.39 -0.82
C MET A 101 -5.34 19.07 -2.20
N ALA A 102 -5.94 18.42 -3.21
CA ALA A 102 -6.11 19.05 -4.52
C ALA A 102 -6.91 20.36 -4.44
N GLU A 103 -8.03 20.34 -3.72
CA GLU A 103 -8.88 21.51 -3.49
C GLU A 103 -8.18 22.59 -2.66
N LEU A 104 -7.50 22.19 -1.57
CA LEU A 104 -6.78 23.12 -0.69
C LEU A 104 -5.63 23.83 -1.41
N ILE A 105 -4.81 23.12 -2.17
CA ILE A 105 -3.70 23.73 -2.92
C ILE A 105 -4.25 24.68 -3.99
N ALA A 106 -5.34 24.33 -4.68
CA ALA A 106 -6.00 25.22 -5.64
C ALA A 106 -6.51 26.49 -4.95
N LEU A 107 -7.19 26.35 -3.81
CA LEU A 107 -7.71 27.47 -3.02
C LEU A 107 -6.58 28.39 -2.52
N TRP A 108 -5.54 27.83 -1.92
CA TRP A 108 -4.39 28.61 -1.43
C TRP A 108 -3.65 29.31 -2.57
N SER A 109 -3.57 28.68 -3.75
CA SER A 109 -2.98 29.28 -4.94
C SER A 109 -3.80 30.49 -5.42
N LYS A 110 -5.13 30.35 -5.51
CA LYS A 110 -6.03 31.46 -5.89
C LYS A 110 -5.93 32.63 -4.92
N LYS A 111 -5.95 32.34 -3.61
CA LYS A 111 -5.83 33.36 -2.55
C LYS A 111 -4.51 34.13 -2.61
N GLU A 112 -3.40 33.49 -2.98
CA GLU A 112 -2.13 34.21 -3.16
C GLU A 112 -2.15 35.11 -4.41
N LEU A 113 -2.77 34.64 -5.50
CA LEU A 113 -2.87 35.40 -6.76
C LEU A 113 -3.81 36.61 -6.65
N GLU A 114 -4.82 36.60 -5.78
CA GLU A 114 -5.72 37.74 -5.52
C GLU A 114 -4.97 39.04 -5.20
N GLY A 115 -3.84 38.94 -4.47
CA GLY A 115 -3.08 40.11 -4.05
C GLY A 115 -2.16 40.71 -5.12
N ALA A 116 -1.80 39.97 -6.16
CA ALA A 116 -0.73 40.36 -7.07
C ALA A 116 -1.01 40.10 -8.57
N GLU A 117 -1.66 38.98 -8.92
CA GLU A 117 -1.88 38.57 -10.32
C GLU A 117 -3.31 38.05 -10.60
N PRO A 118 -4.36 38.89 -10.47
CA PRO A 118 -5.76 38.44 -10.57
C PRO A 118 -6.12 37.74 -11.89
N HIS A 119 -5.46 38.10 -12.98
CA HIS A 119 -5.67 37.52 -14.31
C HIS A 119 -5.32 36.01 -14.41
N LEU A 120 -4.59 35.46 -13.42
CA LEU A 120 -4.24 34.04 -13.36
C LEU A 120 -5.24 33.20 -12.54
N ILE A 121 -6.14 33.82 -11.77
CA ILE A 121 -7.07 33.11 -10.86
C ILE A 121 -7.99 32.16 -11.63
N ASP A 122 -8.57 32.63 -12.72
CA ASP A 122 -9.46 31.83 -13.59
C ASP A 122 -8.71 30.86 -14.51
N LYS A 123 -7.36 30.94 -14.49
CA LYS A 123 -6.47 30.06 -15.26
C LYS A 123 -6.03 28.83 -14.46
N ILE A 124 -6.41 28.73 -13.18
CA ILE A 124 -6.08 27.58 -12.33
C ILE A 124 -7.34 26.96 -11.70
N THR A 125 -7.36 25.63 -11.58
CA THR A 125 -8.47 24.93 -10.92
C THR A 125 -8.02 23.60 -10.31
N ALA A 126 -8.86 23.03 -9.45
CA ALA A 126 -8.76 21.63 -9.05
C ALA A 126 -9.49 20.72 -10.06
N TYR A 127 -9.14 19.43 -10.07
CA TYR A 127 -9.83 18.36 -10.80
C TYR A 127 -9.87 17.10 -9.95
N ARG A 128 -11.05 16.52 -9.77
CA ARG A 128 -11.23 15.23 -9.08
C ARG A 128 -12.28 14.37 -9.75
N ALA A 129 -12.13 13.05 -9.61
CA ALA A 129 -13.05 12.06 -10.17
C ALA A 129 -14.51 12.21 -9.70
N GLY A 130 -14.74 12.90 -8.57
CA GLY A 130 -16.08 13.15 -8.03
C GLY A 130 -16.82 14.36 -8.63
N TYR A 131 -16.22 15.09 -9.58
CA TYR A 131 -16.93 16.13 -10.34
C TYR A 131 -17.91 15.52 -11.34
N LEU A 132 -18.94 16.29 -11.69
CA LEU A 132 -19.92 15.89 -12.70
C LEU A 132 -19.21 15.65 -14.04
N PRO A 133 -19.69 14.71 -14.88
CA PRO A 133 -19.08 14.44 -16.17
C PRO A 133 -18.91 15.68 -17.07
N GLU A 134 -19.86 16.62 -17.02
CA GLU A 134 -19.83 17.86 -17.79
C GLU A 134 -18.73 18.81 -17.32
N GLU A 135 -18.59 19.02 -16.01
CA GLU A 135 -17.53 19.83 -15.41
C GLU A 135 -16.14 19.26 -15.75
N ARG A 136 -15.98 17.93 -15.69
CA ARG A 136 -14.72 17.26 -16.05
C ARG A 136 -14.35 17.52 -17.51
N ARG A 137 -15.31 17.36 -18.43
CA ARG A 137 -15.12 17.63 -19.87
C ARG A 137 -14.76 19.08 -20.13
N GLU A 138 -15.35 20.03 -19.40
CA GLU A 138 -15.03 21.44 -19.52
C GLU A 138 -13.57 21.72 -19.12
N ILE A 139 -13.14 21.20 -17.96
CA ILE A 139 -11.76 21.36 -17.48
C ILE A 139 -10.77 20.70 -18.44
N GLU A 140 -11.07 19.48 -18.91
CA GLU A 140 -10.25 18.73 -19.87
C GLU A 140 -10.09 19.51 -21.19
N ASN A 141 -11.17 20.06 -21.73
CA ASN A 141 -11.14 20.87 -22.93
C ASN A 141 -10.36 22.18 -22.74
N LYS A 142 -10.56 22.87 -21.60
CA LYS A 142 -9.82 24.09 -21.28
C LYS A 142 -8.32 23.83 -21.10
N LEU A 143 -7.95 22.66 -20.56
CA LEU A 143 -6.57 22.24 -20.45
C LEU A 143 -5.99 21.94 -21.84
N LYS A 144 -6.68 21.14 -22.65
CA LYS A 144 -6.28 20.79 -24.02
C LYS A 144 -6.10 22.01 -24.95
N THR A 145 -6.92 23.04 -24.77
CA THR A 145 -6.86 24.29 -25.57
C THR A 145 -5.86 25.32 -25.03
N GLY A 146 -5.20 25.08 -23.90
CA GLY A 146 -4.28 26.05 -23.28
C GLY A 146 -4.98 27.19 -22.52
N ASN A 147 -6.31 27.17 -22.44
CA ASN A 147 -7.11 28.18 -21.74
C ASN A 147 -6.96 28.10 -20.23
N LEU A 148 -6.72 26.91 -19.68
CA LEU A 148 -6.24 26.70 -18.31
C LEU A 148 -4.72 26.56 -18.31
N LYS A 149 -4.06 27.30 -17.44
CA LYS A 149 -2.61 27.22 -17.22
C LYS A 149 -2.24 26.20 -16.16
N GLY A 150 -3.14 25.91 -15.21
CA GLY A 150 -2.82 25.03 -14.11
C GLY A 150 -3.99 24.17 -13.64
N VAL A 151 -3.73 22.89 -13.41
CA VAL A 151 -4.71 21.98 -12.79
C VAL A 151 -4.05 21.23 -11.64
N ILE A 152 -4.73 21.17 -10.49
CA ILE A 152 -4.34 20.33 -9.35
C ILE A 152 -5.28 19.14 -9.29
N SER A 153 -4.76 17.91 -9.32
CA SER A 153 -5.57 16.70 -9.37
C SER A 153 -5.07 15.59 -8.46
N THR A 154 -5.91 14.58 -8.23
CA THR A 154 -5.47 13.27 -7.75
C THR A 154 -4.98 12.43 -8.94
N ASN A 155 -4.86 11.11 -8.77
CA ASN A 155 -4.65 10.16 -9.87
C ASN A 155 -5.77 10.15 -10.94
N ALA A 156 -6.82 10.98 -10.83
CA ALA A 156 -7.91 11.01 -11.79
C ALA A 156 -7.47 11.42 -13.21
N LEU A 157 -6.42 12.24 -13.31
CA LEU A 157 -5.78 12.61 -14.60
C LEU A 157 -4.56 11.74 -14.94
N GLU A 158 -4.27 10.69 -14.16
CA GLU A 158 -3.19 9.73 -14.44
C GLU A 158 -3.53 8.84 -15.63
N LEU A 159 -4.80 8.43 -15.78
CA LEU A 159 -5.24 7.42 -16.75
C LEU A 159 -5.93 8.01 -17.98
N GLY A 160 -5.51 7.57 -19.18
CA GLY A 160 -6.29 7.49 -20.42
C GLY A 160 -6.89 8.74 -21.08
N ILE A 161 -6.97 9.88 -20.40
CA ILE A 161 -7.64 11.07 -20.94
C ILE A 161 -6.68 11.86 -21.83
N ASP A 162 -7.17 12.29 -23.00
CA ASP A 162 -6.43 13.15 -23.92
C ASP A 162 -6.57 14.62 -23.52
N ILE A 163 -5.68 15.05 -22.62
CA ILE A 163 -5.58 16.44 -22.15
C ILE A 163 -4.52 17.25 -22.91
N GLY A 164 -4.00 16.73 -24.02
CA GLY A 164 -2.86 17.32 -24.73
C GLY A 164 -1.50 17.07 -24.08
N SER A 165 -0.49 17.85 -24.47
CA SER A 165 0.85 17.85 -23.88
C SER A 165 0.99 19.02 -22.92
N LEU A 166 1.51 18.77 -21.73
CA LEU A 166 1.82 19.81 -20.74
C LEU A 166 3.31 20.13 -20.73
N ASP A 167 3.66 21.30 -20.22
CA ASP A 167 5.04 21.75 -20.05
C ASP A 167 5.66 21.17 -18.78
N CYS A 168 4.88 21.19 -17.68
CA CYS A 168 5.32 20.81 -16.35
C CYS A 168 4.34 19.84 -15.67
N VAL A 169 4.90 18.87 -14.96
CA VAL A 169 4.17 18.04 -13.99
C VAL A 169 4.82 18.17 -12.62
N ILE A 170 4.01 18.37 -11.59
CA ILE A 170 4.42 18.26 -10.18
C ILE A 170 3.75 17.01 -9.60
N ILE A 171 4.52 16.17 -8.93
CA ILE A 171 4.05 14.98 -8.23
C ILE A 171 4.28 15.24 -6.74
N SER A 172 3.23 15.60 -6.00
CA SER A 172 3.31 15.90 -4.58
C SER A 172 3.21 14.64 -3.74
N GLY A 173 4.37 14.09 -3.39
CA GLY A 173 4.53 12.80 -2.71
C GLY A 173 4.55 11.64 -3.69
N TYR A 174 5.33 10.61 -3.38
CA TYR A 174 5.36 9.40 -4.20
C TYR A 174 3.97 8.75 -4.29
N PRO A 175 3.45 8.47 -5.50
CA PRO A 175 2.09 7.96 -5.71
C PRO A 175 1.90 6.48 -5.33
N GLY A 176 2.88 5.86 -4.66
CA GLY A 176 2.85 4.47 -4.21
C GLY A 176 3.58 3.52 -5.15
N THR A 177 3.65 3.81 -6.46
CA THR A 177 4.42 3.03 -7.45
C THR A 177 5.26 3.92 -8.38
N ILE A 178 6.41 3.41 -8.80
CA ILE A 178 7.29 3.97 -9.84
C ILE A 178 6.51 4.04 -11.14
N ILE A 179 5.70 3.03 -11.43
CA ILE A 179 4.77 3.00 -12.56
C ILE A 179 3.85 4.23 -12.59
N SER A 180 3.13 4.49 -11.51
CA SER A 180 2.25 5.66 -11.40
C SER A 180 3.05 6.95 -11.50
N THR A 181 4.25 6.99 -10.94
CA THR A 181 5.14 8.16 -11.04
C THR A 181 5.51 8.45 -12.50
N TRP A 182 5.86 7.43 -13.28
CA TRP A 182 6.17 7.58 -14.70
C TRP A 182 4.94 7.90 -15.55
N GLN A 183 3.77 7.34 -15.23
CA GLN A 183 2.52 7.70 -15.90
C GLN A 183 2.17 9.17 -15.68
N GLN A 184 2.28 9.64 -14.44
CA GLN A 184 2.07 11.04 -14.08
C GLN A 184 3.11 11.94 -14.76
N ALA A 185 4.40 11.60 -14.68
CA ALA A 185 5.46 12.35 -15.37
C ALA A 185 5.33 12.32 -16.90
N GLY A 186 4.70 11.29 -17.46
CA GLY A 186 4.37 11.16 -18.89
C GLY A 186 3.29 12.12 -19.38
N ARG A 187 2.61 12.85 -18.49
CA ARG A 187 1.68 13.93 -18.86
C ARG A 187 2.39 15.19 -19.33
N ALA A 188 3.66 15.36 -18.98
CA ALA A 188 4.52 16.40 -19.52
C ALA A 188 5.33 15.88 -20.73
N GLY A 189 5.40 16.68 -21.79
CA GLY A 189 6.31 16.47 -22.94
C GLY A 189 5.91 15.39 -23.94
N ARG A 190 4.70 15.45 -24.51
CA ARG A 190 4.25 14.56 -25.61
C ARG A 190 4.72 15.02 -27.01
N GLY A 191 5.84 15.74 -27.10
CA GLY A 191 6.39 16.28 -28.35
C GLY A 191 7.92 16.37 -28.31
N ILE A 192 8.48 17.22 -29.17
CA ILE A 192 9.94 17.48 -29.24
C ILE A 192 10.42 18.53 -28.22
N GLU A 193 9.50 19.35 -27.69
CA GLU A 193 9.83 20.42 -26.75
C GLU A 193 10.29 19.88 -25.39
N PRO A 194 11.20 20.60 -24.70
CA PRO A 194 11.63 20.23 -23.37
C PRO A 194 10.48 20.24 -22.36
N SER A 195 10.49 19.32 -21.41
CA SER A 195 9.47 19.24 -20.36
C SER A 195 10.08 18.99 -18.98
N VAL A 196 9.33 19.34 -17.93
CA VAL A 196 9.77 19.19 -16.53
C VAL A 196 8.81 18.29 -15.76
N ALA A 197 9.35 17.34 -15.02
CA ALA A 197 8.61 16.57 -14.02
C ALA A 197 9.31 16.72 -12.65
N THR A 198 8.59 17.20 -11.64
CA THR A 198 9.15 17.39 -10.29
C THR A 198 8.45 16.48 -9.28
N LEU A 199 9.20 15.58 -8.64
CA LEU A 199 8.73 14.79 -7.51
C LEU A 199 9.08 15.52 -6.21
N VAL A 200 8.05 15.96 -5.48
CA VAL A 200 8.18 16.62 -4.18
C VAL A 200 8.03 15.59 -3.07
N ALA A 201 9.07 15.35 -2.28
CA ALA A 201 9.06 14.29 -1.26
C ALA A 201 8.24 14.68 -0.01
N PHE A 202 7.46 13.71 0.50
CA PHE A 202 6.98 13.71 1.87
C PHE A 202 8.05 13.20 2.85
N GLN A 203 7.80 13.37 4.14
CA GLN A 203 8.71 12.90 5.20
C GLN A 203 8.65 11.36 5.42
N ASN A 204 7.87 10.63 4.63
CA ASN A 204 7.72 9.18 4.79
C ASN A 204 9.00 8.42 4.37
N PRO A 205 9.16 7.14 4.75
CA PRO A 205 10.42 6.44 4.52
C PRO A 205 10.80 6.30 3.04
N LEU A 206 9.84 5.98 2.18
CA LEU A 206 10.11 5.65 0.79
C LEU A 206 10.48 6.90 -0.03
N ASP A 207 9.75 8.00 0.15
CA ASP A 207 10.08 9.29 -0.45
C ASP A 207 11.49 9.73 -0.05
N GLN A 208 11.82 9.65 1.24
CA GLN A 208 13.14 10.07 1.74
C GLN A 208 14.26 9.13 1.30
N TYR A 209 13.98 7.85 1.09
CA TYR A 209 14.92 6.92 0.48
C TYR A 209 15.24 7.33 -0.96
N PHE A 210 14.23 7.62 -1.79
CA PHE A 210 14.47 8.08 -3.17
C PHE A 210 15.28 9.36 -3.24
N MET A 211 15.02 10.31 -2.34
CA MET A 211 15.78 11.56 -2.29
C MET A 211 17.28 11.33 -2.01
N LYS A 212 17.64 10.27 -1.28
CA LYS A 212 19.03 9.91 -0.96
C LYS A 212 19.66 8.95 -1.95
N HIS A 213 18.84 8.12 -2.58
CA HIS A 213 19.25 7.10 -3.53
C HIS A 213 18.55 7.31 -4.89
N PRO A 214 18.70 8.47 -5.54
CA PRO A 214 17.94 8.79 -6.76
C PRO A 214 18.21 7.80 -7.89
N LYS A 215 19.42 7.25 -7.96
CA LYS A 215 19.78 6.17 -8.90
C LYS A 215 18.85 4.97 -8.79
N VAL A 216 18.42 4.59 -7.59
CA VAL A 216 17.51 3.45 -7.38
C VAL A 216 16.15 3.68 -8.04
N PHE A 217 15.69 4.93 -8.11
CA PHE A 217 14.44 5.28 -8.78
C PHE A 217 14.54 5.18 -10.31
N PHE A 218 15.69 5.54 -10.90
CA PHE A 218 15.89 5.55 -12.35
C PHE A 218 16.46 4.24 -12.92
N ASP A 219 17.27 3.51 -12.15
CA ASP A 219 18.00 2.32 -12.61
C ASP A 219 17.22 1.01 -12.37
N LYS A 220 16.30 0.98 -11.40
CA LYS A 220 15.69 -0.29 -10.98
C LYS A 220 14.54 -0.73 -11.89
N SER A 221 14.44 -2.05 -12.07
CA SER A 221 13.26 -2.71 -12.62
C SER A 221 12.03 -2.37 -11.79
N HIS A 222 10.98 -1.94 -12.47
CA HIS A 222 9.64 -1.62 -11.97
C HIS A 222 9.07 -2.64 -10.98
N GLU A 223 8.03 -2.28 -10.23
CA GLU A 223 7.41 -3.17 -9.25
C GLU A 223 6.92 -4.50 -9.86
N HIS A 224 6.86 -5.54 -9.02
CA HIS A 224 6.20 -6.78 -9.39
C HIS A 224 4.69 -6.64 -9.24
N GLY A 225 3.96 -6.93 -10.31
CA GLY A 225 2.52 -7.12 -10.26
C GLY A 225 2.22 -8.49 -9.65
N ILE A 226 1.42 -8.52 -8.58
CA ILE A 226 1.10 -9.75 -7.85
C ILE A 226 -0.34 -10.16 -8.15
N ILE A 227 -0.51 -11.42 -8.52
CA ILE A 227 -1.80 -12.09 -8.62
C ILE A 227 -1.67 -13.40 -7.88
N ASP A 228 -2.44 -13.52 -6.79
CA ASP A 228 -2.63 -14.78 -6.12
C ASP A 228 -3.92 -15.48 -6.63
N LEU A 229 -3.76 -16.73 -7.03
CA LEU A 229 -4.84 -17.62 -7.48
C LEU A 229 -5.15 -18.70 -6.42
N SER A 230 -4.47 -18.68 -5.28
CA SER A 230 -4.63 -19.64 -4.20
C SER A 230 -5.53 -19.14 -3.07
N ASN A 231 -5.81 -17.83 -2.98
CA ASN A 231 -6.75 -17.26 -2.01
C ASN A 231 -8.12 -17.96 -2.10
N ARG A 232 -8.43 -18.75 -1.08
CA ARG A 232 -9.66 -19.56 -1.02
C ARG A 232 -10.92 -18.72 -0.95
N CYS A 233 -10.90 -17.54 -0.33
CA CYS A 233 -12.04 -16.64 -0.23
C CYS A 233 -12.46 -16.12 -1.62
N ILE A 234 -11.48 -15.62 -2.38
CA ILE A 234 -11.68 -15.17 -3.77
C ILE A 234 -12.15 -16.33 -4.64
N THR A 235 -11.45 -17.48 -4.59
CA THR A 235 -11.78 -18.64 -5.43
C THR A 235 -13.18 -19.16 -5.13
N SER A 236 -13.59 -19.22 -3.86
CA SER A 236 -14.94 -19.65 -3.45
C SER A 236 -16.03 -18.78 -4.09
N GLY A 237 -15.91 -17.45 -4.00
CA GLY A 237 -16.87 -16.54 -4.63
C GLY A 237 -16.93 -16.72 -6.15
N HIS A 238 -15.78 -16.81 -6.80
CA HIS A 238 -15.72 -17.02 -8.25
C HIS A 238 -16.23 -18.39 -8.70
N LEU A 239 -16.11 -19.44 -7.87
CA LEU A 239 -16.70 -20.76 -8.13
C LEU A 239 -18.23 -20.72 -8.05
N LYS A 240 -18.82 -20.00 -7.09
CA LYS A 240 -20.28 -19.80 -7.05
C LYS A 240 -20.77 -19.13 -8.34
N CYS A 241 -20.07 -18.09 -8.78
CA CYS A 241 -20.42 -17.41 -10.03
C CYS A 241 -20.26 -18.34 -11.24
N ALA A 242 -19.16 -19.09 -11.32
CA ALA A 242 -18.92 -20.02 -12.41
C ALA A 242 -19.98 -21.12 -12.49
N ALA A 243 -20.39 -21.67 -11.34
CA ALA A 243 -21.45 -22.68 -11.25
C ALA A 243 -22.84 -22.11 -11.57
N SER A 244 -23.05 -20.80 -11.36
CA SER A 244 -24.28 -20.10 -11.76
C SER A 244 -24.32 -19.79 -13.25
N GLU A 245 -23.16 -19.62 -13.89
CA GLU A 245 -23.05 -19.38 -15.33
C GLU A 245 -23.28 -20.68 -16.12
N MET A 246 -22.66 -21.78 -15.67
CA MET A 246 -22.72 -23.09 -16.32
C MET A 246 -22.23 -24.18 -15.34
N PRO A 247 -22.74 -25.42 -15.38
CA PRO A 247 -22.26 -26.50 -14.52
C PRO A 247 -20.75 -26.71 -14.62
N ILE A 248 -20.03 -26.70 -13.49
CA ILE A 248 -18.56 -26.88 -13.45
C ILE A 248 -18.24 -28.37 -13.57
N LYS A 249 -17.46 -28.74 -14.58
CA LYS A 249 -16.94 -30.10 -14.77
C LYS A 249 -15.46 -30.12 -14.44
N LEU A 250 -15.09 -30.63 -13.27
CA LEU A 250 -13.70 -30.61 -12.77
C LEU A 250 -12.62 -31.06 -13.77
N PRO A 251 -12.82 -32.14 -14.56
CA PRO A 251 -11.82 -32.57 -15.56
C PRO A 251 -11.50 -31.49 -16.61
N ASP A 252 -12.50 -30.71 -17.03
CA ASP A 252 -12.37 -29.71 -18.09
C ASP A 252 -12.13 -28.29 -17.54
N ASP A 253 -12.77 -27.99 -16.41
CA ASP A 253 -12.87 -26.64 -15.86
C ASP A 253 -11.88 -26.36 -14.72
N GLY A 254 -11.31 -27.39 -14.10
CA GLY A 254 -10.42 -27.24 -12.93
C GLY A 254 -9.23 -26.31 -13.22
N ILE A 255 -8.72 -26.31 -14.45
CA ILE A 255 -7.61 -25.47 -14.91
C ILE A 255 -7.86 -23.95 -14.74
N TYR A 256 -9.12 -23.51 -14.75
CA TYR A 256 -9.47 -22.10 -14.60
C TYR A 256 -9.45 -21.61 -13.15
N PHE A 257 -9.55 -22.50 -12.17
CA PHE A 257 -9.77 -22.13 -10.77
C PHE A 257 -8.59 -22.45 -9.84
N GLY A 258 -7.49 -22.97 -10.37
CA GLY A 258 -6.27 -23.25 -9.62
C GLY A 258 -6.29 -24.62 -8.92
N ASN A 259 -5.53 -24.74 -7.84
CA ASN A 259 -5.42 -25.99 -7.07
C ASN A 259 -6.48 -26.04 -5.96
N GLY A 260 -6.88 -27.24 -5.53
CA GLY A 260 -7.80 -27.42 -4.39
C GLY A 260 -9.27 -27.09 -4.68
N VAL A 261 -9.65 -26.96 -5.96
CA VAL A 261 -11.00 -26.58 -6.40
C VAL A 261 -12.07 -27.54 -5.87
N GLU A 262 -11.80 -28.85 -5.90
CA GLU A 262 -12.73 -29.87 -5.42
C GLU A 262 -13.02 -29.74 -3.91
N GLU A 263 -12.00 -29.44 -3.11
CA GLU A 263 -12.16 -29.23 -1.66
C GLU A 263 -13.03 -28.00 -1.37
N ILE A 264 -12.82 -26.93 -2.15
CA ILE A 264 -13.63 -25.70 -2.05
C ILE A 264 -15.08 -25.97 -2.44
N LEU A 265 -15.32 -26.70 -3.54
CA LEU A 265 -16.67 -27.06 -3.99
C LEU A 265 -17.40 -27.93 -2.96
N LYS A 266 -16.74 -28.93 -2.36
CA LYS A 266 -17.30 -29.72 -1.25
C LYS A 266 -17.65 -28.86 -0.03
N THR A 267 -16.83 -27.85 0.26
CA THR A 267 -17.12 -26.89 1.34
C THR A 267 -18.32 -26.00 1.00
N LEU A 268 -18.45 -25.54 -0.24
CA LEU A 268 -19.59 -24.74 -0.69
C LEU A 268 -20.88 -25.57 -0.74
N GLU A 269 -20.79 -26.87 -1.01
CA GLU A 269 -21.93 -27.79 -1.00
C GLU A 269 -22.46 -28.04 0.41
N SER A 270 -21.60 -28.21 1.40
CA SER A 270 -22.04 -28.28 2.80
C SER A 270 -22.70 -26.98 3.29
N GLN A 271 -22.41 -25.86 2.63
CA GLN A 271 -23.04 -24.55 2.85
C GLN A 271 -24.30 -24.32 1.98
N ASN A 272 -24.76 -25.32 1.22
CA ASN A 272 -25.88 -25.22 0.27
C ASN A 272 -25.70 -24.12 -0.80
N SER A 273 -24.46 -23.68 -1.08
CA SER A 273 -24.18 -22.66 -2.09
C SER A 273 -24.00 -23.24 -3.49
N VAL A 274 -23.54 -24.49 -3.57
CA VAL A 274 -23.46 -25.28 -4.81
C VAL A 274 -23.96 -26.70 -4.55
N GLN A 275 -24.25 -27.45 -5.60
CA GLN A 275 -24.66 -28.84 -5.51
C GLN A 275 -23.95 -29.65 -6.60
N ASN A 276 -23.46 -30.85 -6.25
CA ASN A 276 -22.95 -31.78 -7.23
C ASN A 276 -24.08 -32.53 -7.94
N THR A 277 -24.10 -32.51 -9.27
CA THR A 277 -25.10 -33.20 -10.10
C THR A 277 -24.41 -34.07 -11.15
N PRO A 278 -25.10 -35.02 -11.81
CA PRO A 278 -24.52 -35.78 -12.92
C PRO A 278 -23.96 -34.92 -14.06
N ASN A 279 -24.44 -33.67 -14.20
CA ASN A 279 -24.01 -32.73 -15.23
C ASN A 279 -22.87 -31.81 -14.78
N GLY A 280 -22.39 -31.94 -13.53
CA GLY A 280 -21.38 -31.08 -12.92
C GLY A 280 -21.90 -30.32 -11.70
N TRP A 281 -21.05 -29.47 -11.14
CA TRP A 281 -21.40 -28.63 -9.98
C TRP A 281 -22.23 -27.42 -10.42
N VAL A 282 -23.41 -27.25 -9.83
CA VAL A 282 -24.35 -26.16 -10.14
C VAL A 282 -24.53 -25.24 -8.95
N TYR A 283 -24.86 -23.97 -9.19
CA TYR A 283 -25.18 -23.04 -8.11
C TYR A 283 -26.54 -23.38 -7.49
N SER A 284 -26.59 -23.46 -6.15
CA SER A 284 -27.80 -23.74 -5.37
C SER A 284 -28.05 -22.69 -4.28
N GLY A 285 -27.25 -21.62 -4.25
CA GLY A 285 -27.34 -20.56 -3.26
C GLY A 285 -28.60 -19.69 -3.42
N LYS A 286 -28.87 -18.88 -2.39
CA LYS A 286 -29.97 -17.90 -2.42
C LYS A 286 -29.49 -16.61 -3.10
N GLY A 287 -30.27 -16.09 -4.05
CA GLY A 287 -29.96 -14.84 -4.74
C GLY A 287 -29.06 -15.03 -5.97
N ARG A 288 -28.36 -13.96 -6.39
CA ARG A 288 -27.45 -14.00 -7.52
C ARG A 288 -26.02 -14.15 -7.03
N ALA A 289 -25.29 -15.15 -7.53
CA ALA A 289 -23.90 -15.37 -7.16
C ALA A 289 -22.98 -14.15 -7.38
N THR A 290 -23.29 -13.29 -8.36
CA THR A 290 -22.53 -12.07 -8.65
C THR A 290 -22.67 -10.99 -7.58
N GLU A 291 -23.69 -11.05 -6.73
CA GLU A 291 -23.86 -10.10 -5.61
C GLU A 291 -22.92 -10.41 -4.45
N ASP A 292 -22.49 -11.68 -4.33
CA ASP A 292 -21.52 -12.15 -3.33
C ASP A 292 -20.06 -11.81 -3.68
N VAL A 293 -19.79 -11.38 -4.93
CA VAL A 293 -18.41 -11.18 -5.43
C VAL A 293 -18.20 -9.75 -5.89
N ARG A 294 -17.39 -9.02 -5.13
CA ARG A 294 -16.90 -7.70 -5.51
C ARG A 294 -15.53 -7.83 -6.17
N LEU A 295 -15.28 -7.04 -7.20
CA LEU A 295 -13.99 -7.09 -7.90
C LEU A 295 -12.90 -6.30 -7.17
N ASP A 296 -13.30 -5.30 -6.39
CA ASP A 296 -12.48 -4.33 -5.68
C ASP A 296 -12.28 -4.63 -4.18
N ASN A 297 -12.93 -5.67 -3.64
CA ASN A 297 -12.77 -6.08 -2.24
C ASN A 297 -12.81 -7.62 -2.09
N ILE A 298 -12.26 -8.12 -1.00
CA ILE A 298 -12.21 -9.55 -0.62
C ILE A 298 -13.20 -9.85 0.50
N SER A 299 -13.49 -8.88 1.38
CA SER A 299 -14.37 -9.10 2.53
C SER A 299 -15.85 -9.23 2.11
N SER A 300 -16.57 -10.16 2.75
CA SER A 300 -18.01 -10.33 2.61
C SER A 300 -18.82 -9.33 3.45
N ASP A 301 -18.24 -8.76 4.51
CA ASP A 301 -18.93 -7.87 5.46
C ASP A 301 -18.84 -6.42 4.97
N ILE A 302 -19.89 -5.94 4.30
CA ILE A 302 -19.96 -4.58 3.76
C ILE A 302 -20.81 -3.68 4.65
N PHE A 303 -20.20 -2.63 5.17
CA PHE A 303 -20.84 -1.59 5.94
C PHE A 303 -21.32 -0.44 5.05
N LYS A 304 -22.57 -0.02 5.23
CA LYS A 304 -23.15 1.16 4.56
C LYS A 304 -23.02 2.38 5.45
N VAL A 305 -22.34 3.42 4.99
CA VAL A 305 -22.25 4.71 5.67
C VAL A 305 -23.45 5.56 5.32
N ILE A 306 -24.26 5.94 6.31
CA ILE A 306 -25.53 6.63 6.13
C ILE A 306 -25.53 7.97 6.87
N CYS A 307 -25.87 9.04 6.15
CA CYS A 307 -26.14 10.36 6.70
C CYS A 307 -27.54 10.80 6.25
N GLU A 308 -28.41 11.19 7.18
CA GLU A 308 -29.77 11.70 6.88
C GLU A 308 -30.56 10.82 5.88
N ARG A 309 -30.51 9.49 6.08
CA ARG A 309 -31.14 8.45 5.22
C ARG A 309 -30.54 8.28 3.82
N LYS A 310 -29.46 8.98 3.49
CA LYS A 310 -28.70 8.78 2.25
C LYS A 310 -27.44 7.96 2.51
N ILE A 311 -27.16 6.99 1.64
CA ILE A 311 -25.89 6.27 1.66
C ILE A 311 -24.82 7.19 1.08
N LEU A 312 -23.75 7.45 1.84
CA LEU A 312 -22.60 8.23 1.39
C LEU A 312 -21.58 7.32 0.69
N GLU A 313 -21.21 6.22 1.34
CA GLU A 313 -20.26 5.24 0.82
C GLU A 313 -20.44 3.86 1.47
N THR A 314 -19.64 2.89 1.01
CA THR A 314 -19.56 1.55 1.61
C THR A 314 -18.11 1.18 1.88
N MET A 315 -17.86 0.40 2.93
CA MET A 315 -16.52 -0.07 3.30
C MET A 315 -16.57 -1.47 3.90
N ASP A 316 -15.44 -2.19 3.90
CA ASP A 316 -15.36 -3.48 4.59
C ASP A 316 -15.23 -3.31 6.11
N ARG A 317 -15.36 -4.43 6.82
CA ARG A 317 -15.24 -4.49 8.28
C ARG A 317 -13.91 -3.98 8.82
N ILE A 318 -12.78 -4.33 8.18
CA ILE A 318 -11.45 -3.91 8.64
C ILE A 318 -11.32 -2.38 8.53
N GLN A 319 -11.78 -1.81 7.42
CA GLN A 319 -11.84 -0.38 7.22
C GLN A 319 -12.82 0.29 8.18
N ALA A 320 -13.99 -0.29 8.43
CA ALA A 320 -14.98 0.24 9.36
C ALA A 320 -14.41 0.36 10.79
N TYR A 321 -13.68 -0.65 11.25
CA TYR A 321 -13.02 -0.61 12.56
C TYR A 321 -11.93 0.46 12.66
N ARG A 322 -11.21 0.69 11.57
CA ARG A 322 -10.08 1.63 11.51
C ARG A 322 -10.52 3.08 11.34
N GLU A 323 -11.52 3.33 10.51
CA GLU A 323 -11.87 4.66 9.97
C GLU A 323 -13.30 5.08 10.34
N SER A 324 -14.13 4.17 10.82
CA SER A 324 -15.55 4.43 11.07
C SER A 324 -16.10 3.76 12.33
N HIS A 325 -15.25 3.64 13.35
CA HIS A 325 -15.68 3.31 14.69
C HIS A 325 -16.46 4.48 15.30
N LYS A 326 -17.23 4.23 16.36
CA LYS A 326 -17.93 5.29 17.09
C LYS A 326 -16.96 6.39 17.51
N GLY A 327 -17.32 7.66 17.25
CA GLY A 327 -16.50 8.84 17.51
C GLY A 327 -15.45 9.17 16.44
N ALA A 328 -15.26 8.31 15.43
CA ALA A 328 -14.34 8.59 14.33
C ALA A 328 -14.77 9.82 13.52
N ILE A 329 -13.80 10.54 12.95
CA ILE A 329 -14.02 11.56 11.94
C ILE A 329 -13.77 10.94 10.57
N LEU A 330 -14.84 10.75 9.82
CA LEU A 330 -14.82 10.30 8.45
C LEU A 330 -14.73 11.50 7.50
N LEU A 331 -13.88 11.41 6.49
CA LEU A 331 -13.75 12.42 5.45
C LEU A 331 -14.37 11.90 4.16
N HIS A 332 -15.52 12.45 3.77
CA HIS A 332 -16.20 12.07 2.53
C HIS A 332 -16.31 13.28 1.61
N GLN A 333 -15.66 13.19 0.44
CA GLN A 333 -15.65 14.26 -0.58
C GLN A 333 -15.17 15.64 -0.08
N GLY A 334 -14.28 15.66 0.91
CA GLY A 334 -13.74 16.92 1.48
C GLY A 334 -14.53 17.45 2.68
N GLU A 335 -15.74 16.95 2.86
CA GLU A 335 -16.59 17.24 4.01
C GLU A 335 -16.30 16.26 5.16
N THR A 336 -16.36 16.76 6.39
CA THR A 336 -16.13 15.96 7.59
C THR A 336 -17.45 15.50 8.22
N TYR A 337 -17.46 14.24 8.64
CA TYR A 337 -18.58 13.60 9.29
C TYR A 337 -18.09 12.93 10.57
N ILE A 338 -18.84 13.09 11.65
CA ILE A 338 -18.60 12.33 12.88
C ILE A 338 -19.43 11.05 12.85
N VAL A 339 -18.81 9.93 13.22
CA VAL A 339 -19.50 8.65 13.35
C VAL A 339 -20.22 8.60 14.70
N GLU A 340 -21.55 8.57 14.66
CA GLU A 340 -22.38 8.49 15.86
C GLU A 340 -22.53 7.05 16.34
N ASN A 341 -22.60 6.10 15.40
CA ASN A 341 -22.76 4.68 15.70
C ASN A 341 -22.20 3.76 14.60
N LEU A 342 -21.60 2.65 15.02
CA LEU A 342 -21.19 1.54 14.15
C LEU A 342 -22.03 0.30 14.54
N ASP A 343 -23.04 0.00 13.74
CA ASP A 343 -23.91 -1.17 13.93
C ASP A 343 -23.36 -2.37 13.16
N LEU A 344 -22.64 -3.24 13.89
CA LEU A 344 -22.05 -4.46 13.37
C LEU A 344 -23.10 -5.49 12.91
N LYS A 345 -24.28 -5.49 13.53
CA LYS A 345 -25.32 -6.51 13.24
C LYS A 345 -26.03 -6.19 11.93
N ASN A 346 -26.36 -4.93 11.71
CA ASN A 346 -27.06 -4.49 10.51
C ASN A 346 -26.10 -4.01 9.40
N SER A 347 -24.79 -3.98 9.66
CA SER A 347 -23.76 -3.47 8.76
C SER A 347 -24.02 -2.03 8.33
N VAL A 348 -24.34 -1.17 9.30
CA VAL A 348 -24.67 0.25 9.07
C VAL A 348 -23.79 1.13 9.95
N ILE A 349 -23.24 2.18 9.35
CA ILE A 349 -22.48 3.23 10.02
C ILE A 349 -23.31 4.50 9.94
N GLN A 350 -23.76 5.01 11.08
CA GLN A 350 -24.51 6.26 11.13
C GLN A 350 -23.55 7.41 11.35
N VAL A 351 -23.60 8.39 10.46
CA VAL A 351 -22.73 9.55 10.50
C VAL A 351 -23.54 10.84 10.42
N LYS A 352 -22.99 11.89 11.03
CA LYS A 352 -23.55 13.23 11.02
C LYS A 352 -22.53 14.21 10.50
N LYS A 353 -22.94 15.09 9.58
CA LYS A 353 -22.08 16.15 9.07
C LYS A 353 -21.64 17.06 10.22
N LYS A 354 -20.34 17.31 10.33
CA LYS A 354 -19.76 18.16 11.37
C LYS A 354 -18.47 18.79 10.84
N ASP A 355 -18.42 20.11 10.77
CA ASP A 355 -17.22 20.83 10.35
C ASP A 355 -16.18 20.81 11.49
N VAL A 356 -15.05 20.15 11.25
CA VAL A 356 -13.96 19.99 12.22
C VAL A 356 -12.60 20.11 11.54
N ASP A 357 -11.62 20.64 12.27
CA ASP A 357 -10.25 20.81 11.80
C ASP A 357 -9.28 19.73 12.34
N TYR A 358 -9.81 18.66 12.91
CA TYR A 358 -9.09 17.51 13.45
C TYR A 358 -9.56 16.21 12.79
N TYR A 359 -8.77 15.15 12.94
CA TYR A 359 -9.08 13.80 12.46
C TYR A 359 -8.84 12.76 13.56
N THR A 360 -9.27 11.52 13.35
CA THR A 360 -9.09 10.42 14.31
C THR A 360 -8.19 9.32 13.79
N GLU A 361 -7.50 8.63 14.69
CA GLU A 361 -6.61 7.52 14.37
C GLU A 361 -6.82 6.38 15.38
N ALA A 362 -7.31 5.23 14.93
CA ALA A 362 -7.60 4.10 15.80
C ALA A 362 -6.32 3.49 16.39
N ILE A 363 -6.40 3.05 17.65
CA ILE A 363 -5.35 2.37 18.39
C ILE A 363 -5.72 0.90 18.50
N LYS A 364 -4.84 0.03 18.02
CA LYS A 364 -5.04 -1.41 18.08
C LYS A 364 -3.84 -2.16 18.65
N VAL A 365 -4.10 -3.29 19.29
CA VAL A 365 -3.13 -4.29 19.68
C VAL A 365 -3.33 -5.51 18.79
N VAL A 366 -2.24 -6.12 18.33
CA VAL A 366 -2.28 -7.25 17.41
C VAL A 366 -1.57 -8.43 18.05
N ASP A 367 -2.27 -9.56 18.11
CA ASP A 367 -1.71 -10.87 18.42
C ASP A 367 -1.65 -11.71 17.15
N ILE A 368 -0.62 -12.54 17.03
CA ILE A 368 -0.42 -13.39 15.86
C ILE A 368 -0.06 -14.81 16.31
N LYS A 369 -0.57 -15.81 15.57
CA LYS A 369 -0.30 -17.22 15.80
C LYS A 369 0.03 -17.93 14.49
N ILE A 370 1.04 -18.79 14.51
CA ILE A 370 1.42 -19.61 13.36
C ILE A 370 0.46 -20.80 13.30
N LEU A 371 -0.31 -20.91 12.21
CA LEU A 371 -1.18 -22.05 11.96
C LEU A 371 -0.44 -23.17 11.20
N LYS A 372 0.32 -22.79 10.18
CA LYS A 372 1.02 -23.73 9.31
C LYS A 372 2.24 -23.09 8.65
N GLU A 373 3.42 -23.72 8.79
CA GLU A 373 4.62 -23.34 8.04
C GLU A 373 4.62 -24.04 6.68
N ILE A 374 4.68 -23.27 5.58
CA ILE A 374 4.65 -23.77 4.20
C ILE A 374 6.06 -23.75 3.60
N GLY A 375 6.79 -22.66 3.84
CA GLY A 375 8.16 -22.48 3.39
C GLY A 375 9.07 -22.18 4.56
N LYS A 376 10.28 -22.77 4.56
CA LYS A 376 11.31 -22.51 5.55
C LYS A 376 12.68 -22.44 4.89
N ARG A 377 13.47 -21.44 5.25
CA ARG A 377 14.86 -21.27 4.79
C ARG A 377 15.74 -20.89 5.96
N LYS A 378 16.75 -21.71 6.22
CA LYS A 378 17.79 -21.41 7.20
C LYS A 378 18.93 -20.67 6.52
N ILE A 379 19.22 -19.45 6.98
CA ILE A 379 20.31 -18.61 6.49
C ILE A 379 21.29 -18.46 7.65
N ALA A 380 22.42 -19.17 7.59
CA ALA A 380 23.39 -19.28 8.68
C ALA A 380 22.70 -19.67 10.02
N ASN A 381 22.63 -18.75 10.99
CA ASN A 381 22.03 -18.95 12.31
C ASN A 381 20.60 -18.39 12.45
N PHE A 382 20.02 -17.81 11.40
CA PHE A 382 18.63 -17.33 11.42
C PHE A 382 17.75 -18.09 10.43
N THR A 383 16.44 -17.98 10.59
CA THR A 383 15.45 -18.67 9.76
C THR A 383 14.45 -17.66 9.23
N VAL A 384 14.12 -17.80 7.95
CA VAL A 384 13.04 -17.09 7.26
C VAL A 384 11.99 -18.13 6.90
N SER A 385 10.75 -17.88 7.27
CA SER A 385 9.64 -18.80 7.11
C SER A 385 8.43 -18.09 6.51
N PHE A 386 7.59 -18.84 5.82
CA PHE A 386 6.37 -18.37 5.18
C PHE A 386 5.25 -19.38 5.42
N GLY A 387 4.02 -18.91 5.62
CA GLY A 387 2.89 -19.79 5.85
C GLY A 387 1.63 -19.09 6.34
N GLU A 388 0.67 -19.90 6.79
CA GLU A 388 -0.63 -19.44 7.28
C GLU A 388 -0.51 -18.96 8.73
N VAL A 389 -1.05 -17.78 9.00
CA VAL A 389 -1.11 -17.16 10.32
C VAL A 389 -2.54 -16.74 10.66
N GLU A 390 -2.87 -16.79 11.94
CA GLU A 390 -4.08 -16.20 12.51
C GLU A 390 -3.71 -14.87 13.15
N VAL A 391 -4.41 -13.81 12.75
CA VAL A 391 -4.19 -12.44 13.25
C VAL A 391 -5.42 -12.03 14.06
N ASN A 392 -5.19 -11.55 15.27
CA ASN A 392 -6.24 -11.03 16.15
C ASN A 392 -5.97 -9.56 16.47
N GLU A 393 -6.84 -8.67 16.00
CA GLU A 393 -6.75 -7.24 16.24
C GLU A 393 -7.78 -6.76 17.30
N HIS A 394 -7.26 -6.17 18.37
CA HIS A 394 -8.05 -5.56 19.43
C HIS A 394 -7.99 -4.04 19.31
N TYR A 395 -9.11 -3.39 19.01
CA TYR A 395 -9.18 -1.93 18.91
C TYR A 395 -9.55 -1.34 20.28
N ILE A 396 -8.55 -0.83 20.99
CA ILE A 396 -8.67 -0.44 22.42
C ILE A 396 -9.00 1.05 22.62
N GLY A 397 -8.87 1.86 21.57
CA GLY A 397 -9.05 3.30 21.65
C GLY A 397 -8.83 4.00 20.33
N TYR A 398 -8.91 5.32 20.33
CA TYR A 398 -8.52 6.16 19.20
C TYR A 398 -7.96 7.50 19.68
N LYS A 399 -7.09 8.08 18.85
CA LYS A 399 -6.49 9.40 19.05
C LYS A 399 -7.30 10.43 18.28
N ILE A 400 -7.45 11.62 18.85
CA ILE A 400 -7.94 12.81 18.17
C ILE A 400 -6.72 13.66 17.85
N LYS A 401 -6.49 13.95 16.57
CA LYS A 401 -5.29 14.61 16.07
C LYS A 401 -5.63 15.87 15.28
N LYS A 402 -4.95 16.97 15.57
CA LYS A 402 -4.98 18.20 14.79
C LYS A 402 -3.58 18.41 14.21
N TYR A 403 -3.46 18.30 12.90
CA TYR A 403 -2.16 18.08 12.24
C TYR A 403 -1.46 16.85 12.87
N ASP A 404 -0.18 16.94 13.20
CA ASP A 404 0.56 15.82 13.82
C ASP A 404 0.44 15.78 15.36
N ARG A 405 -0.31 16.71 15.97
CA ARG A 405 -0.46 16.78 17.43
C ARG A 405 -1.68 16.00 17.90
N VAL A 406 -1.49 15.10 18.86
CA VAL A 406 -2.57 14.43 19.58
C VAL A 406 -3.18 15.41 20.57
N ILE A 407 -4.46 15.72 20.39
CA ILE A 407 -5.22 16.66 21.25
C ILE A 407 -6.16 15.93 22.22
N GLY A 408 -6.39 14.64 22.03
CA GLY A 408 -7.21 13.82 22.92
C GLY A 408 -7.09 12.34 22.59
N MET A 409 -7.53 11.49 23.52
CA MET A 409 -7.62 10.05 23.35
C MET A 409 -8.92 9.57 23.98
N GLU A 410 -9.62 8.68 23.30
CA GLU A 410 -10.83 8.05 23.80
C GLU A 410 -10.70 6.52 23.75
N LYS A 411 -11.40 5.85 24.67
CA LYS A 411 -11.46 4.40 24.69
C LYS A 411 -12.45 3.90 23.65
N LEU A 412 -12.14 2.74 23.10
CA LEU A 412 -12.99 2.06 22.15
C LEU A 412 -13.25 0.66 22.66
N ASP A 413 -14.50 0.23 22.53
CA ASP A 413 -14.95 -1.11 22.91
C ASP A 413 -15.57 -1.76 21.67
N LEU A 414 -14.72 -2.38 20.85
CA LEU A 414 -15.14 -3.14 19.68
C LEU A 414 -14.76 -4.62 19.87
N PRO A 415 -15.61 -5.56 19.42
CA PRO A 415 -15.27 -6.97 19.49
C PRO A 415 -14.07 -7.26 18.57
N PRO A 416 -13.10 -8.10 19.00
CA PRO A 416 -11.86 -8.32 18.27
C PRO A 416 -12.09 -8.80 16.84
N LEU A 417 -11.19 -8.41 15.95
CA LEU A 417 -11.19 -8.86 14.56
C LEU A 417 -10.18 -10.00 14.42
N ASN A 418 -10.67 -11.21 14.20
CA ASN A 418 -9.85 -12.39 13.92
C ASN A 418 -9.98 -12.75 12.45
N PHE A 419 -8.86 -12.91 11.76
CA PHE A 419 -8.83 -13.40 10.40
C PHE A 419 -7.58 -14.25 10.15
N LYS A 420 -7.68 -15.17 9.19
CA LYS A 420 -6.56 -15.98 8.72
C LYS A 420 -5.96 -15.36 7.48
N THR A 421 -4.64 -15.32 7.39
CA THR A 421 -3.91 -14.74 6.26
C THR A 421 -2.56 -15.43 6.05
N MET A 422 -1.81 -14.97 5.06
CA MET A 422 -0.45 -15.41 4.77
C MET A 422 0.56 -14.45 5.40
N GLY A 423 1.61 -15.02 5.98
CA GLY A 423 2.66 -14.29 6.66
C GLY A 423 4.06 -14.77 6.29
N LEU A 424 4.98 -13.81 6.26
CA LEU A 424 6.42 -13.99 6.23
C LEU A 424 6.97 -13.64 7.61
N TRP A 425 7.78 -14.51 8.20
CA TRP A 425 8.46 -14.20 9.46
C TRP A 425 9.91 -14.63 9.43
N PHE A 426 10.75 -13.94 10.21
CA PHE A 426 12.11 -14.35 10.41
C PHE A 426 12.51 -14.24 11.88
N THR A 427 13.29 -15.21 12.33
CA THR A 427 13.78 -15.27 13.71
C THR A 427 15.12 -14.55 13.82
N VAL A 428 15.39 -13.82 14.89
CA VAL A 428 16.70 -13.24 15.19
C VAL A 428 17.37 -14.08 16.29
N ALA A 429 18.60 -14.52 16.06
CA ALA A 429 19.33 -15.38 16.99
C ALA A 429 19.82 -14.60 18.24
N ASP A 430 19.92 -15.29 19.38
CA ASP A 430 20.30 -14.67 20.67
C ASP A 430 21.72 -14.10 20.67
N ASP A 431 22.63 -14.62 19.85
CA ASP A 431 23.98 -14.06 19.71
C ASP A 431 23.94 -12.62 19.13
N ILE A 432 22.99 -12.33 18.24
CA ILE A 432 22.75 -10.98 17.71
C ILE A 432 22.25 -10.08 18.85
N LYS A 433 21.33 -10.55 19.69
CA LYS A 433 20.83 -9.81 20.86
C LYS A 433 21.97 -9.42 21.81
N GLU A 434 22.90 -10.33 22.08
CA GLU A 434 24.09 -10.04 22.90
C GLU A 434 25.04 -9.03 22.24
N LYS A 435 25.30 -9.15 20.93
CA LYS A 435 26.12 -8.20 20.18
C LYS A 435 25.53 -6.79 20.18
N VAL A 436 24.23 -6.67 19.94
CA VAL A 436 23.50 -5.39 19.96
C VAL A 436 23.61 -4.74 21.33
N TRP A 437 23.38 -5.50 22.40
CA TRP A 437 23.50 -5.00 23.76
C TRP A 437 24.91 -4.50 24.08
N LYS A 438 25.96 -5.28 23.76
CA LYS A 438 27.36 -4.88 24.00
C LYS A 438 27.69 -3.55 23.31
N LYS A 439 27.31 -3.39 22.04
CA LYS A 439 27.56 -2.15 21.29
C LYS A 439 26.74 -0.97 21.83
N ARG A 440 25.43 -1.14 22.07
CA ARG A 440 24.56 -0.06 22.57
C ARG A 440 24.91 0.37 23.99
N LYS A 441 25.29 -0.56 24.88
CA LYS A 441 25.74 -0.23 26.25
C LYS A 441 26.96 0.68 26.24
N LYS A 442 27.91 0.47 25.31
CA LYS A 442 29.10 1.33 25.16
C LYS A 442 28.70 2.75 24.72
N ASP A 443 27.88 2.86 23.69
CA ASP A 443 27.41 4.14 23.14
C ASP A 443 26.54 4.95 24.13
N ILE A 444 25.72 4.28 24.95
CA ILE A 444 24.97 4.94 26.03
C ILE A 444 25.92 5.48 27.11
N LYS A 445 26.94 4.71 27.50
CA LYS A 445 27.95 5.15 28.48
C LYS A 445 28.82 6.31 27.98
N GLU A 446 29.12 6.35 26.69
CA GLU A 446 29.93 7.43 26.10
C GLU A 446 29.15 8.74 25.93
N LYS A 447 27.82 8.69 25.72
CA LYS A 447 26.98 9.88 25.52
C LYS A 447 26.42 10.50 26.82
N LEU A 448 26.36 9.75 27.90
CA LEU A 448 25.81 10.20 29.18
C LEU A 448 26.92 10.18 30.24
N ASN A 449 27.31 11.37 30.74
CA ASN A 449 28.09 11.47 31.98
C ASN A 449 27.40 10.60 33.05
N GLU A 450 28.18 9.87 33.86
CA GLU A 450 27.86 8.69 34.69
C GLU A 450 26.62 8.72 35.62
N ARG A 451 25.77 9.75 35.59
CA ARG A 451 24.63 9.91 36.50
C ARG A 451 23.30 9.92 35.73
N LEU A 452 22.54 8.83 35.92
CA LEU A 452 21.11 8.57 35.59
C LEU A 452 20.84 8.14 34.13
N ARG A 453 20.20 7.00 33.80
CA ARG A 453 19.29 6.08 34.50
C ARG A 453 19.55 4.61 34.12
N ASP A 454 19.39 3.71 35.09
CA ASP A 454 19.24 2.24 34.94
C ASP A 454 17.90 1.84 34.25
N ASP A 455 17.17 2.79 33.66
CA ASP A 455 15.79 2.60 33.19
C ASP A 455 15.70 1.94 31.79
N LEU A 456 16.77 1.96 30.98
CA LEU A 456 16.82 1.29 29.67
C LEU A 456 17.27 -0.16 29.81
N LYS A 457 16.30 -1.05 30.03
CA LYS A 457 16.55 -2.48 30.15
C LYS A 457 17.04 -3.06 28.82
N LYS A 458 18.03 -3.97 28.88
CA LYS A 458 18.54 -4.73 27.73
C LYS A 458 17.45 -5.28 26.80
N GLY A 459 16.32 -5.72 27.38
CA GLY A 459 15.17 -6.23 26.63
C GLY A 459 14.47 -5.16 25.79
N GLU A 460 14.33 -3.93 26.29
CA GLU A 460 13.61 -2.85 25.60
C GLU A 460 14.38 -2.32 24.38
N ILE A 461 15.71 -2.22 24.47
CA ILE A 461 16.56 -1.80 23.34
C ILE A 461 16.44 -2.81 22.19
N PHE A 462 16.53 -4.10 22.52
CA PHE A 462 16.44 -5.15 21.50
C PHE A 462 15.03 -5.23 20.91
N ALA A 463 13.99 -5.18 21.74
CA ALA A 463 12.60 -5.11 21.26
C ALA A 463 12.36 -3.88 20.38
N GLY A 464 12.88 -2.71 20.77
CA GLY A 464 12.81 -1.49 19.96
C GLY A 464 13.58 -1.57 18.64
N GLY A 465 14.64 -2.37 18.58
CA GLY A 465 15.34 -2.69 17.33
C GLY A 465 14.50 -3.58 16.41
N LEU A 466 13.87 -4.64 16.93
CA LEU A 466 12.97 -5.50 16.14
C LEU A 466 11.76 -4.74 15.60
N HIS A 467 11.18 -3.87 16.43
CA HIS A 467 10.04 -3.03 16.08
C HIS A 467 10.40 -1.98 15.03
N GLY A 468 11.60 -1.42 15.11
CA GLY A 468 12.11 -0.54 14.05
C GLY A 468 12.30 -1.27 12.72
N ILE A 469 12.72 -2.54 12.73
CA ILE A 469 12.81 -3.38 11.52
C ILE A 469 11.43 -3.62 10.92
N GLU A 470 10.46 -4.02 11.74
CA GLU A 470 9.08 -4.24 11.30
C GLU A 470 8.52 -3.02 10.56
N HIS A 471 8.62 -1.84 11.19
CA HIS A 471 8.15 -0.58 10.59
C HIS A 471 8.87 -0.25 9.29
N ALA A 472 10.20 -0.37 9.26
CA ALA A 472 10.99 -0.01 8.10
C ALA A 472 10.74 -0.97 6.93
N ILE A 473 10.60 -2.29 7.18
CA ILE A 473 10.25 -3.28 6.16
C ILE A 473 8.87 -2.97 5.57
N ILE A 474 7.84 -2.73 6.39
CA ILE A 474 6.50 -2.37 5.89
C ILE A 474 6.57 -1.06 5.08
N GLY A 475 7.39 -0.11 5.52
CA GLY A 475 7.58 1.18 4.85
C GLY A 475 8.20 1.08 3.46
N ILE A 476 9.08 0.11 3.23
CA ILE A 476 9.76 -0.09 1.93
C ILE A 476 9.11 -1.16 1.06
N MET A 477 8.27 -2.03 1.61
CA MET A 477 7.65 -3.14 0.87
C MET A 477 6.94 -2.70 -0.44
N PRO A 478 6.22 -1.56 -0.47
CA PRO A 478 5.60 -1.03 -1.71
C PRO A 478 6.57 -0.81 -2.88
N PHE A 479 7.87 -0.68 -2.62
CA PHE A 479 8.89 -0.56 -3.66
C PHE A 479 9.20 -1.88 -4.37
N HIS A 480 8.95 -3.00 -3.71
CA HIS A 480 9.31 -4.33 -4.19
C HIS A 480 8.11 -5.06 -4.79
N VAL A 481 6.96 -4.90 -4.15
CA VAL A 481 5.68 -5.47 -4.55
C VAL A 481 4.66 -4.35 -4.68
N MET A 482 3.83 -4.40 -5.72
CA MET A 482 2.83 -3.38 -5.98
C MET A 482 1.69 -3.44 -4.94
N CYS A 483 1.83 -2.71 -3.85
CA CYS A 483 0.83 -2.60 -2.78
C CYS A 483 0.87 -1.21 -2.12
N ASP A 484 -0.19 -0.83 -1.40
CA ASP A 484 -0.10 0.24 -0.41
C ASP A 484 0.51 -0.31 0.88
N ARG A 485 1.18 0.53 1.67
CA ARG A 485 1.61 0.12 3.01
C ARG A 485 0.45 -0.41 3.86
N ARG A 486 -0.79 0.06 3.61
CA ARG A 486 -2.06 -0.36 4.25
C ARG A 486 -2.40 -1.83 4.04
N ASP A 487 -1.92 -2.40 2.94
CA ASP A 487 -2.16 -3.79 2.54
C ASP A 487 -1.31 -4.79 3.34
N LEU A 488 -0.44 -4.30 4.23
CA LEU A 488 0.46 -5.08 5.06
C LEU A 488 0.25 -4.75 6.54
N GLY A 489 0.32 -5.79 7.37
CA GLY A 489 0.47 -5.67 8.81
C GLY A 489 1.81 -6.25 9.27
N GLY A 490 2.13 -5.98 10.53
CA GLY A 490 3.33 -6.52 11.16
C GLY A 490 3.15 -6.70 12.65
N VAL A 491 3.99 -7.57 13.21
CA VAL A 491 4.19 -7.76 14.64
C VAL A 491 5.66 -8.09 14.87
N SER A 492 6.26 -7.50 15.90
CA SER A 492 7.60 -7.85 16.34
C SER A 492 7.57 -8.20 17.82
N THR A 493 8.28 -9.27 18.19
CA THR A 493 8.37 -9.71 19.58
C THR A 493 9.77 -10.23 19.91
N PRO A 494 10.32 -9.90 21.09
CA PRO A 494 11.60 -10.44 21.53
C PRO A 494 11.54 -11.95 21.87
N ASN A 495 10.34 -12.52 22.04
CA ASN A 495 10.13 -13.96 22.21
C ASN A 495 8.70 -14.35 21.79
N HIS A 496 8.55 -14.99 20.62
CA HIS A 496 7.25 -15.46 20.16
C HIS A 496 6.94 -16.86 20.73
N PRO A 497 5.73 -17.14 21.23
CA PRO A 497 5.39 -18.46 21.79
C PRO A 497 5.62 -19.63 20.82
N ASP A 498 5.29 -19.46 19.54
CA ASP A 498 5.41 -20.55 18.55
C ASP A 498 6.84 -20.80 18.07
N THR A 499 7.70 -19.77 18.06
CA THR A 499 9.09 -19.90 17.56
C THR A 499 10.11 -20.04 18.69
N MET A 500 9.71 -19.70 19.92
CA MET A 500 10.56 -19.58 21.11
C MET A 500 11.80 -18.70 20.88
N LYS A 501 11.68 -17.72 19.97
CA LYS A 501 12.76 -16.83 19.54
C LYS A 501 12.23 -15.43 19.30
N ALA A 502 13.14 -14.47 19.28
CA ALA A 502 12.88 -13.14 18.76
C ALA A 502 12.42 -13.22 17.30
N THR A 503 11.27 -12.67 16.97
CA THR A 503 10.64 -12.86 15.66
C THR A 503 10.00 -11.57 15.17
N VAL A 504 10.19 -11.28 13.88
CA VAL A 504 9.49 -10.20 13.16
C VAL A 504 8.57 -10.87 12.14
N PHE A 505 7.30 -10.52 12.18
CA PHE A 505 6.25 -10.96 11.27
C PHE A 505 5.82 -9.81 10.38
N ILE A 506 5.65 -10.10 9.09
CA ILE A 506 4.95 -9.28 8.11
C ILE A 506 3.85 -10.16 7.52
N TYR A 507 2.61 -9.67 7.46
CA TYR A 507 1.47 -10.43 6.95
C TYR A 507 0.63 -9.61 5.98
N ASP A 508 -0.07 -10.30 5.08
CA ASP A 508 -1.01 -9.68 4.15
C ASP A 508 -2.24 -9.19 4.94
N GLY A 509 -2.61 -7.92 4.77
CA GLY A 509 -3.72 -7.27 5.48
C GLY A 509 -5.12 -7.68 5.00
N PHE A 510 -5.22 -8.78 4.27
CA PHE A 510 -6.45 -9.31 3.68
C PHE A 510 -6.67 -10.76 4.10
N GLU A 511 -7.92 -11.14 4.33
CA GLU A 511 -8.27 -12.52 4.64
C GLU A 511 -7.89 -13.47 3.49
N GLY A 512 -7.25 -14.58 3.85
CA GLY A 512 -6.69 -15.57 2.92
C GLY A 512 -5.37 -15.16 2.27
N GLY A 513 -4.90 -13.92 2.43
CA GLY A 513 -3.71 -13.37 1.79
C GLY A 513 -3.88 -13.08 0.29
N ILE A 514 -3.05 -12.20 -0.25
CA ILE A 514 -3.07 -11.78 -1.67
C ILE A 514 -1.72 -12.02 -2.37
N GLY A 515 -0.79 -12.70 -1.70
CA GLY A 515 0.49 -13.11 -2.24
C GLY A 515 1.62 -12.10 -2.07
N LEU A 516 1.42 -11.03 -1.27
CA LEU A 516 2.47 -10.01 -1.06
C LEU A 516 3.65 -10.62 -0.29
N THR A 517 3.36 -11.25 0.84
CA THR A 517 4.35 -11.92 1.68
C THR A 517 4.95 -13.17 1.03
N GLU A 518 4.18 -13.87 0.19
CA GLU A 518 4.69 -14.99 -0.62
C GLU A 518 5.78 -14.53 -1.58
N LYS A 519 5.54 -13.43 -2.30
CA LYS A 519 6.56 -12.86 -3.19
C LYS A 519 7.77 -12.38 -2.37
N ALA A 520 7.53 -11.68 -1.26
CA ALA A 520 8.59 -11.20 -0.37
C ALA A 520 9.44 -12.34 0.24
N PHE A 521 8.90 -13.56 0.33
CA PHE A 521 9.65 -14.74 0.77
C PHE A 521 10.68 -15.22 -0.25
N GLU A 522 10.59 -14.87 -1.55
CA GLU A 522 11.62 -15.22 -2.54
C GLU A 522 13.01 -14.73 -2.11
N LEU A 523 14.03 -15.60 -2.14
CA LEU A 523 15.29 -15.35 -1.43
C LEU A 523 15.99 -14.09 -1.92
N LYS A 524 15.98 -13.88 -3.24
CA LYS A 524 16.54 -12.69 -3.87
C LYS A 524 15.81 -11.44 -3.39
N LEU A 525 14.47 -11.46 -3.39
CA LEU A 525 13.67 -10.31 -3.00
C LEU A 525 13.78 -10.01 -1.50
N PHE A 526 13.73 -11.04 -0.65
CA PHE A 526 13.92 -10.88 0.80
C PHE A 526 15.25 -10.20 1.13
N ARG A 527 16.34 -10.59 0.45
CA ARG A 527 17.66 -9.95 0.61
C ARG A 527 17.64 -8.49 0.17
N GLU A 528 17.01 -8.18 -0.97
CA GLU A 528 16.87 -6.80 -1.42
C GLU A 528 16.06 -5.94 -0.44
N ILE A 529 14.98 -6.50 0.12
CA ILE A 529 14.16 -5.83 1.15
C ILE A 529 15.03 -5.55 2.38
N VAL A 530 15.73 -6.54 2.93
CA VAL A 530 16.57 -6.34 4.12
C VAL A 530 17.70 -5.32 3.85
N LYS A 531 18.32 -5.37 2.67
CA LYS A 531 19.36 -4.41 2.26
C LYS A 531 18.83 -2.99 2.17
N MET A 532 17.72 -2.78 1.47
CA MET A 532 17.10 -1.47 1.35
C MET A 532 16.60 -0.94 2.70
N THR A 533 16.06 -1.81 3.55
CA THR A 533 15.68 -1.48 4.93
C THR A 533 16.90 -0.95 5.71
N PHE A 534 18.04 -1.63 5.61
CA PHE A 534 19.28 -1.21 6.27
C PHE A 534 19.75 0.16 5.79
N GLU A 535 19.81 0.37 4.48
CA GLU A 535 20.22 1.64 3.87
C GLU A 535 19.30 2.79 4.29
N LEU A 536 17.98 2.60 4.22
CA LEU A 536 16.97 3.56 4.68
C LEU A 536 17.23 4.03 6.12
N VAL A 537 17.39 3.08 7.04
CA VAL A 537 17.52 3.41 8.47
C VAL A 537 18.90 4.01 8.76
N ARG A 538 19.97 3.47 8.15
CA ARG A 538 21.35 3.94 8.31
C ARG A 538 21.53 5.37 7.80
N ASP A 539 21.01 5.66 6.62
CA ASP A 539 21.26 6.93 5.92
C ASP A 539 20.33 8.06 6.40
N CYS A 540 19.34 7.74 7.23
CA CYS A 540 18.53 8.74 7.94
C CYS A 540 19.38 9.56 8.93
N LYS A 541 19.27 10.90 8.94
CA LYS A 541 20.07 11.78 9.82
C LYS A 541 19.54 11.88 11.26
N CYS A 542 18.34 11.38 11.54
CA CYS A 542 17.73 11.50 12.88
C CYS A 542 18.45 10.64 13.93
N ASP A 543 18.41 11.06 15.20
CA ASP A 543 19.09 10.32 16.28
C ASP A 543 18.30 9.09 16.76
N ASN A 544 17.03 9.27 17.08
CA ASN A 544 16.23 8.27 17.81
C ASN A 544 15.23 7.49 16.93
N GLY A 545 15.03 7.94 15.69
CA GLY A 545 13.95 7.48 14.82
C GLY A 545 13.03 8.64 14.41
N CYS A 546 12.44 8.54 13.22
CA CYS A 546 11.51 9.55 12.69
C CYS A 546 10.60 8.92 11.62
N PRO A 547 9.58 9.66 11.11
CA PRO A 547 8.71 9.20 10.01
C PRO A 547 9.46 8.77 8.75
N ALA A 548 10.69 9.23 8.54
CA ALA A 548 11.51 8.87 7.37
C ALA A 548 12.29 7.56 7.54
N CYS A 549 12.17 6.84 8.67
CA CYS A 549 12.89 5.58 8.86
C CYS A 549 12.08 4.53 9.62
N ILE A 550 11.94 4.67 10.94
CA ILE A 550 11.41 3.60 11.81
C ILE A 550 10.08 3.96 12.49
N TYR A 551 9.49 5.13 12.22
CA TYR A 551 8.16 5.45 12.75
C TYR A 551 7.09 4.99 11.78
N SER A 552 6.08 4.31 12.34
CA SER A 552 4.88 3.94 11.62
C SER A 552 3.69 4.73 12.15
N PRO A 553 2.90 5.38 11.27
CA PRO A 553 1.62 5.97 11.66
C PRO A 553 0.54 4.91 11.93
N LYS A 554 0.85 3.62 11.77
CA LYS A 554 -0.06 2.52 12.14
C LYS A 554 0.28 1.89 13.49
N CYS A 555 1.35 2.35 14.15
CA CYS A 555 1.83 1.72 15.37
C CYS A 555 0.84 1.97 16.53
N GLY A 556 0.16 0.91 16.97
CA GLY A 556 -0.73 0.97 18.12
C GLY A 556 -0.02 1.24 19.45
N ASN A 557 1.28 0.95 19.54
CA ASN A 557 2.10 1.15 20.74
C ASN A 557 2.81 2.51 20.75
N GLU A 558 2.27 3.51 20.05
CA GLU A 558 2.82 4.88 20.00
C GLU A 558 4.27 4.98 19.55
N ASN A 559 4.72 4.07 18.69
CA ASN A 559 6.11 3.99 18.27
C ASN A 559 7.07 3.77 19.47
N LYS A 560 6.62 2.98 20.48
CA LYS A 560 7.41 2.61 21.66
C LYS A 560 7.31 1.10 21.95
N PRO A 561 8.41 0.45 22.38
CA PRO A 561 9.79 0.96 22.31
C PRO A 561 10.26 1.03 20.84
N LEU A 562 11.16 1.97 20.52
CA LEU A 562 11.90 2.01 19.25
C LEU A 562 13.35 2.40 19.54
N ASP A 563 14.29 1.74 18.88
CA ASP A 563 15.71 2.09 18.94
C ASP A 563 16.35 1.97 17.55
N LYS A 564 16.62 3.11 16.93
CA LYS A 564 17.20 3.19 15.58
C LYS A 564 18.57 2.52 15.49
N LYS A 565 19.42 2.70 16.50
CA LYS A 565 20.78 2.15 16.47
C LYS A 565 20.75 0.62 16.62
N ALA A 566 19.88 0.10 17.48
CA ALA A 566 19.63 -1.32 17.59
C ALA A 566 19.07 -1.90 16.28
N THR A 567 18.14 -1.19 15.63
CA THR A 567 17.60 -1.53 14.31
C THR A 567 18.72 -1.71 13.27
N ILE A 568 19.62 -0.72 13.16
CA ILE A 568 20.77 -0.75 12.24
C ILE A 568 21.66 -1.95 12.55
N LEU A 569 22.00 -2.17 13.83
CA LEU A 569 22.90 -3.26 14.24
C LEU A 569 22.32 -4.65 13.95
N ILE A 570 21.02 -4.85 14.16
CA ILE A 570 20.37 -6.13 13.85
C ILE A 570 20.37 -6.35 12.33
N LEU A 571 19.97 -5.36 11.53
CA LEU A 571 19.97 -5.44 10.07
C LEU A 571 21.37 -5.69 9.50
N GLU A 572 22.38 -5.01 10.03
CA GLU A 572 23.79 -5.19 9.64
C GLU A 572 24.25 -6.65 9.84
N GLU A 573 23.93 -7.25 10.99
CA GLU A 573 24.29 -8.64 11.27
C GLU A 573 23.50 -9.62 10.38
N LEU A 574 22.21 -9.38 10.13
CA LEU A 574 21.42 -10.19 9.21
C LEU A 574 22.01 -10.19 7.79
N LEU A 575 22.43 -9.02 7.28
CA LEU A 575 23.06 -8.91 5.97
C LEU A 575 24.40 -9.65 5.91
N LYS A 576 25.26 -9.52 6.93
CA LYS A 576 26.53 -10.28 6.99
C LYS A 576 26.29 -11.78 6.93
N LEU A 577 25.26 -12.27 7.62
CA LEU A 577 24.91 -13.69 7.64
C LEU A 577 24.40 -14.17 6.26
N MET A 578 23.64 -13.34 5.55
CA MET A 578 23.22 -13.62 4.18
C MET A 578 24.41 -13.70 3.20
N GLU A 579 25.36 -12.78 3.31
CA GLU A 579 26.56 -12.75 2.45
C GLU A 579 27.51 -13.94 2.70
N GLN A 580 27.64 -14.39 3.95
CA GLN A 580 28.45 -15.55 4.30
C GLN A 580 27.91 -16.83 3.65
N GLU A 581 26.58 -17.00 3.62
CA GLU A 581 25.94 -18.14 2.97
C GLU A 581 26.27 -18.21 1.47
N ASP A 582 26.28 -17.07 0.78
CA ASP A 582 26.60 -17.01 -0.65
C ASP A 582 28.04 -17.42 -0.94
N LYS A 583 28.99 -16.96 -0.12
CA LYS A 583 30.40 -17.35 -0.25
C LYS A 583 30.61 -18.85 -0.02
N ILE A 584 29.83 -19.46 0.88
CA ILE A 584 29.88 -20.91 1.13
C ILE A 584 29.28 -21.70 -0.04
N LYS A 585 28.20 -21.23 -0.65
CA LYS A 585 27.58 -21.88 -1.82
C LYS A 585 28.47 -21.79 -3.06
N VAL A 586 29.08 -20.63 -3.33
CA VAL A 586 30.01 -20.43 -4.45
C VAL A 586 31.28 -21.26 -4.30
N ARG A 587 31.73 -21.55 -3.07
CA ARG A 587 32.89 -22.45 -2.83
C ARG A 587 32.56 -23.94 -2.94
N ARG A 588 31.27 -24.31 -2.96
CA ARG A 588 30.80 -25.69 -3.07
C ARG A 588 30.36 -26.06 -4.49
N GLN A 589 30.17 -25.07 -5.36
CA GLN A 589 30.07 -25.21 -6.81
C GLN A 589 31.46 -25.12 -7.41
#